data_AF-A0A9P7GMA5-F1
#
_entry.id   AF-A0A9P7GMA5-F1
#
_cell.length_a   1.000
_cell.length_b   1.000
_cell.length_c   1.000
_cell.angle_alpha   90.00
_cell.angle_beta   90.00
_cell.angle_gamma   90.00
#
_symmetry.space_group_name_H-M   'P 1'
#
loop_
_entity.id
_entity.type
_entity.pdbx_description
1 polymer ?
#
loop_
_entity_poly.entity_id
_entity_poly.type
_entity_poly.pdbx_seq_one_letter_code
_entity_poly.pdbx_strand_id
1 'polypeptide(L)'
;MQQLEKKIAELQDRIKALEDPEEVQGVTLYNPYAASNIPAGPGSPSGSEPTTLTDITSTFPEDSASNTITILSHTTPETGYENEPPAYEKRTILNAFFNTTCYAAARIGFFLDPKHTVDTMLSDLVGADYPTPALTYAIYLWGYHLSPSSSTASNHEQSLKQAKYFLAEDLTGPHPHKVLHTIQAEVLLAHYHLSLGAVQESSRHAGGALGLALGAGLHRAGGDVAGES
;
A
#
# COMPACT_ATOMS: atom_id res chain seq x y z
N MET A 1 11.59 40.78 27.21
CA MET A 1 10.56 39.92 27.84
C MET A 1 9.14 40.30 27.43
N GLN A 2 8.74 41.57 27.49
CA GLN A 2 7.36 42.05 27.19
C GLN A 2 6.65 41.48 25.94
N GLN A 3 7.36 41.17 24.84
CA GLN A 3 6.73 40.55 23.66
C GLN A 3 6.26 39.10 23.89
N LEU A 4 6.85 38.38 24.84
CA LEU A 4 6.47 37.00 25.17
C LEU A 4 5.17 36.98 25.99
N GLU A 5 5.09 37.85 26.99
CA GLU A 5 3.91 38.05 27.85
C GLU A 5 2.65 38.35 27.02
N LYS A 6 2.76 39.23 26.02
CA LYS A 6 1.64 39.57 25.14
C LYS A 6 1.11 38.38 24.33
N LYS A 7 1.99 37.51 23.82
CA LYS A 7 1.58 36.30 23.07
C LYS A 7 0.95 35.24 23.96
N ILE A 8 1.39 35.12 25.22
CA ILE A 8 0.81 34.18 26.18
C ILE A 8 -0.62 34.61 26.54
N ALA A 9 -0.85 35.90 26.78
CA ALA A 9 -2.19 36.43 27.03
C ALA A 9 -3.14 36.20 25.85
N GLU A 10 -2.69 36.46 24.62
CA GLU A 10 -3.49 36.23 23.40
C GLU A 10 -3.87 34.75 23.20
N LEU A 11 -2.95 33.82 23.53
CA LEU A 11 -3.23 32.38 23.48
C LEU A 11 -4.20 31.93 24.59
N GLN A 12 -4.12 32.52 25.78
CA GLN A 12 -5.05 32.21 26.89
C GLN A 12 -6.48 32.67 26.58
N ASP A 13 -6.66 33.88 26.04
CA ASP A 13 -7.98 34.36 25.60
C ASP A 13 -8.55 33.51 24.46
N ARG A 14 -7.70 33.07 23.52
CA ARG A 14 -8.10 32.18 22.40
C ARG A 14 -8.60 30.82 22.88
N ILE A 15 -7.95 30.23 23.89
CA ILE A 15 -8.35 28.95 24.48
C ILE A 15 -9.65 29.11 25.27
N LYS A 16 -9.77 30.17 26.06
CA LYS A 16 -10.97 30.46 26.85
C LYS A 16 -12.21 30.66 25.98
N ALA A 17 -12.07 31.30 24.82
CA ALA A 17 -13.16 31.46 23.84
C ALA A 17 -13.60 30.16 23.15
N LEU A 18 -12.89 29.04 23.34
CA LEU A 18 -13.21 27.71 22.80
C LEU A 18 -13.67 26.73 23.90
N GLU A 19 -13.85 27.20 25.14
CA GLU A 19 -14.30 26.39 26.28
C GLU A 19 -15.81 26.50 26.56
N ASP A 20 -16.55 27.33 25.80
CA ASP A 20 -18.03 27.43 25.86
C ASP A 20 -18.69 26.54 24.78
N PRO A 21 -19.32 25.40 25.13
CA PRO A 21 -19.97 24.50 24.18
C PRO A 21 -21.46 24.84 23.91
N GLU A 22 -21.80 26.12 23.71
CA GLU A 22 -23.17 26.58 23.40
C GLU A 22 -23.29 27.34 22.05
N GLU A 23 -22.74 26.80 20.96
CA GLU A 23 -23.35 27.03 19.64
C GLU A 23 -23.18 25.86 18.67
N VAL A 24 -23.73 24.69 19.05
CA VAL A 24 -23.89 23.57 18.10
C VAL A 24 -25.01 23.92 17.11
N GLN A 25 -24.67 24.68 16.07
CA GLN A 25 -25.54 24.80 14.89
C GLN A 25 -25.64 23.41 14.25
N GLY A 26 -26.75 22.72 14.54
CA GLY A 26 -26.98 21.34 14.13
C GLY A 26 -26.94 21.23 12.61
N VAL A 27 -25.88 20.62 12.08
CA VAL A 27 -25.75 20.30 10.66
C VAL A 27 -26.81 19.28 10.30
N THR A 28 -27.92 19.75 9.74
CA THR A 28 -29.03 18.90 9.28
C THR A 28 -28.56 18.06 8.09
N LEU A 29 -28.36 16.76 8.33
CA LEU A 29 -28.04 15.80 7.28
C LEU A 29 -29.19 15.67 6.28
N TYR A 30 -28.97 16.12 5.05
CA TYR A 30 -29.90 15.93 3.94
C TYR A 30 -29.93 14.45 3.51
N ASN A 31 -31.12 13.84 3.52
CA ASN A 31 -31.28 12.42 3.22
C ASN A 31 -31.93 12.24 1.83
N PRO A 32 -31.16 11.92 0.77
CA PRO A 32 -31.62 12.00 -0.62
C PRO A 32 -32.63 10.92 -1.06
N TYR A 33 -33.01 9.98 -0.17
CA TYR A 33 -33.97 8.90 -0.47
C TYR A 33 -35.37 9.11 0.17
N ALA A 34 -35.63 10.27 0.77
CA ALA A 34 -36.85 10.49 1.56
C ALA A 34 -38.16 10.69 0.76
N ALA A 35 -38.15 10.69 -0.58
CA ALA A 35 -39.37 10.92 -1.38
C ALA A 35 -39.37 10.19 -2.74
N SER A 36 -40.08 9.05 -2.80
CA SER A 36 -40.72 8.50 -4.02
C SER A 36 -41.70 7.36 -3.70
N ASN A 37 -42.63 7.60 -2.77
CA ASN A 37 -43.83 6.75 -2.64
C ASN A 37 -44.91 7.29 -3.59
N ILE A 38 -45.13 6.62 -4.72
CA ILE A 38 -46.32 6.83 -5.58
C ILE A 38 -46.96 5.46 -5.87
N PRO A 39 -48.31 5.30 -5.84
CA PRO A 39 -48.96 3.98 -5.79
C PRO A 39 -49.23 3.32 -7.14
N ALA A 40 -49.82 2.12 -7.09
CA ALA A 40 -49.85 1.12 -8.15
C ALA A 40 -50.86 1.28 -9.31
N GLY A 41 -50.39 0.94 -10.52
CA GLY A 41 -51.10 0.17 -11.56
C GLY A 41 -52.02 0.90 -12.56
N PRO A 42 -52.53 0.21 -13.61
CA PRO A 42 -52.06 -1.06 -14.23
C PRO A 42 -51.89 -0.99 -15.77
N GLY A 43 -51.16 -1.94 -16.40
CA GLY A 43 -51.16 -2.09 -17.87
C GLY A 43 -50.06 -2.98 -18.47
N SER A 44 -50.42 -4.20 -18.90
CA SER A 44 -49.66 -5.09 -19.82
C SER A 44 -50.27 -4.97 -21.26
N PRO A 45 -49.66 -5.43 -22.39
CA PRO A 45 -49.09 -6.79 -22.59
C PRO A 45 -47.92 -7.00 -23.61
N SER A 46 -47.43 -8.26 -23.66
CA SER A 46 -46.73 -8.99 -24.76
C SER A 46 -45.43 -8.43 -25.39
N GLY A 47 -44.45 -9.26 -25.77
CA GLY A 47 -44.26 -10.71 -25.65
C GLY A 47 -43.15 -11.25 -26.58
N SER A 48 -42.67 -12.51 -26.37
CA SER A 48 -41.77 -13.33 -27.23
C SER A 48 -40.37 -12.78 -27.61
N GLU A 49 -39.29 -13.55 -27.81
CA GLU A 49 -38.89 -14.95 -27.52
C GLU A 49 -37.33 -15.05 -27.61
N PRO A 50 -36.67 -16.19 -27.25
CA PRO A 50 -35.20 -16.30 -27.17
C PRO A 50 -34.54 -16.96 -28.40
N THR A 51 -33.24 -16.70 -28.64
CA THR A 51 -32.40 -17.49 -29.57
C THR A 51 -30.92 -17.59 -29.16
N THR A 52 -30.33 -18.74 -29.48
CA THR A 52 -28.96 -19.21 -29.20
C THR A 52 -28.06 -19.21 -30.45
N LEU A 53 -26.76 -19.58 -30.32
CA LEU A 53 -25.80 -19.86 -31.43
C LEU A 53 -25.37 -18.56 -32.18
N THR A 54 -24.34 -18.41 -33.03
CA THR A 54 -23.07 -19.07 -33.46
C THR A 54 -22.31 -18.02 -34.32
N ASP A 55 -21.01 -18.05 -34.66
CA ASP A 55 -19.90 -19.02 -34.49
C ASP A 55 -18.55 -18.26 -34.49
N ILE A 56 -17.40 -18.96 -34.56
CA ILE A 56 -16.09 -18.38 -34.94
C ILE A 56 -15.49 -19.05 -36.19
N THR A 57 -15.48 -18.37 -37.34
CA THR A 57 -14.72 -18.81 -38.53
C THR A 57 -14.25 -17.65 -39.42
N SER A 58 -12.93 -17.63 -39.63
CA SER A 58 -12.07 -16.92 -40.60
C SER A 58 -12.60 -15.75 -41.45
N THR A 59 -11.78 -14.70 -41.54
CA THR A 59 -11.41 -14.08 -42.83
C THR A 59 -9.98 -13.53 -42.73
N PHE A 60 -9.05 -14.08 -43.51
CA PHE A 60 -7.77 -13.42 -43.82
C PHE A 60 -7.98 -12.42 -44.96
N PRO A 61 -7.21 -11.34 -44.99
CA PRO A 61 -6.46 -11.04 -46.21
C PRO A 61 -4.96 -10.91 -45.94
N GLU A 62 -4.18 -11.54 -46.79
CA GLU A 62 -2.74 -11.45 -46.87
C GLU A 62 -2.40 -10.48 -48.01
N ASP A 63 -1.63 -9.43 -47.75
CA ASP A 63 -0.99 -8.67 -48.82
C ASP A 63 0.33 -8.03 -48.35
N SER A 64 1.35 -8.09 -49.20
CA SER A 64 2.76 -7.89 -48.80
C SER A 64 3.27 -6.48 -49.09
N ALA A 65 3.87 -5.84 -48.08
CA ALA A 65 4.80 -4.72 -48.29
C ALA A 65 5.91 -4.73 -47.23
N SER A 66 7.15 -4.93 -47.66
CA SER A 66 8.33 -4.88 -46.79
C SER A 66 8.46 -3.55 -46.08
N ASN A 67 8.48 -3.55 -44.75
CA ASN A 67 9.11 -2.51 -43.95
C ASN A 67 9.79 -3.13 -42.74
N THR A 68 11.13 -3.02 -42.75
CA THR A 68 12.07 -3.02 -41.62
C THR A 68 11.69 -3.84 -40.38
N ILE A 69 12.42 -4.94 -40.14
CA ILE A 69 12.47 -5.59 -38.83
C ILE A 69 13.17 -4.62 -37.85
N THR A 70 12.40 -3.74 -37.24
CA THR A 70 12.77 -3.21 -35.93
C THR A 70 12.59 -4.36 -34.96
N ILE A 71 13.70 -4.91 -34.47
CA ILE A 71 13.70 -5.84 -33.34
C ILE A 71 13.17 -5.04 -32.14
N LEU A 72 11.86 -5.11 -31.92
CA LEU A 72 11.26 -4.59 -30.70
C LEU A 72 11.85 -5.43 -29.56
N SER A 73 12.59 -4.78 -28.68
CA SER A 73 13.35 -5.44 -27.62
C SER A 73 12.47 -6.43 -26.89
N HIS A 74 12.92 -7.68 -26.86
CA HIS A 74 12.40 -8.72 -25.99
C HIS A 74 12.07 -8.12 -24.62
N THR A 75 10.80 -8.17 -24.23
CA THR A 75 10.40 -7.93 -22.85
C THR A 75 11.06 -9.01 -22.00
N THR A 76 12.18 -8.64 -21.37
CA THR A 76 12.63 -9.26 -20.13
C THR A 76 11.43 -9.36 -19.18
N PRO A 77 11.32 -10.43 -18.37
CA PRO A 77 10.28 -10.47 -17.35
C PRO A 77 10.36 -9.18 -16.53
N GLU A 78 9.23 -8.53 -16.28
CA GLU A 78 9.15 -7.35 -15.44
C GLU A 78 9.66 -7.72 -14.04
N THR A 79 10.95 -7.48 -13.81
CA THR A 79 11.48 -7.47 -12.46
C THR A 79 10.91 -6.23 -11.81
N GLY A 80 10.20 -6.39 -10.69
CA GLY A 80 9.52 -5.31 -9.95
C GLY A 80 10.48 -4.31 -9.29
N TYR A 81 11.59 -4.00 -9.94
CA TYR A 81 12.69 -3.15 -9.51
C TYR A 81 13.14 -2.19 -10.64
N GLU A 82 12.47 -2.17 -11.80
CA GLU A 82 12.80 -1.28 -12.93
C GLU A 82 12.75 0.22 -12.56
N ASN A 83 11.95 0.58 -11.56
CA ASN A 83 11.84 1.92 -11.01
C ASN A 83 12.60 2.07 -9.67
N GLU A 84 13.82 1.54 -9.58
CA GLU A 84 14.64 1.63 -8.37
C GLU A 84 15.40 2.97 -8.28
N PRO A 85 15.48 3.62 -7.10
CA PRO A 85 16.23 4.86 -6.94
C PRO A 85 17.74 4.68 -7.17
N PRO A 86 18.46 5.72 -7.63
CA PRO A 86 19.92 5.67 -7.77
C PRO A 86 20.62 5.21 -6.50
N ALA A 87 21.74 4.48 -6.62
CA ALA A 87 22.41 3.83 -5.48
C ALA A 87 22.78 4.77 -4.30
N TYR A 88 23.05 6.05 -4.55
CA TYR A 88 23.29 7.05 -3.51
C TYR A 88 22.00 7.46 -2.76
N GLU A 89 20.88 7.54 -3.48
CA GLU A 89 19.55 7.86 -2.94
C GLU A 89 19.03 6.65 -2.15
N LYS A 90 19.10 5.45 -2.74
CA LYS A 90 18.81 4.16 -2.10
C LYS A 90 19.54 4.02 -0.76
N ARG A 91 20.84 4.34 -0.70
CA ARG A 91 21.61 4.33 0.56
C ARG A 91 21.15 5.39 1.57
N THR A 92 20.71 6.55 1.11
CA THR A 92 20.17 7.61 1.97
C THR A 92 18.81 7.21 2.55
N ILE A 93 17.91 6.68 1.72
CA ILE A 93 16.58 6.18 2.07
C ILE A 93 16.69 5.02 3.07
N LEU A 94 17.53 4.01 2.78
CA LEU A 94 17.74 2.86 3.65
C LEU A 94 18.37 3.28 4.99
N ASN A 95 19.36 4.19 5.00
CA ASN A 95 19.90 4.72 6.25
C ASN A 95 18.86 5.54 7.03
N ALA A 96 18.04 6.34 6.37
CA ALA A 96 17.00 7.15 7.04
C ALA A 96 15.89 6.27 7.63
N PHE A 97 15.48 5.21 6.91
CA PHE A 97 14.66 4.16 7.47
C PHE A 97 15.40 3.52 8.64
N PHE A 98 16.42 2.70 8.40
CA PHE A 98 16.98 1.81 9.40
C PHE A 98 17.67 2.49 10.59
N ASN A 99 18.15 3.73 10.52
CA ASN A 99 18.59 4.43 11.75
C ASN A 99 17.39 4.84 12.63
N THR A 100 16.30 5.31 12.03
CA THR A 100 15.08 5.69 12.75
C THR A 100 14.25 4.47 13.17
N THR A 101 14.07 3.49 12.27
CA THR A 101 13.45 2.20 12.60
C THR A 101 14.32 1.28 13.41
N CYS A 102 15.65 1.38 13.52
CA CYS A 102 16.35 0.56 14.54
C CYS A 102 15.91 0.96 15.96
N TYR A 103 15.81 2.26 16.23
CA TYR A 103 15.26 2.77 17.50
C TYR A 103 13.74 2.53 17.64
N ALA A 104 13.01 2.51 16.51
CA ALA A 104 11.56 2.33 16.48
C ALA A 104 11.08 0.94 16.00
N ALA A 105 11.94 -0.08 15.90
CA ALA A 105 11.59 -1.36 15.24
C ALA A 105 10.52 -2.10 16.04
N ALA A 106 10.71 -2.12 17.36
CA ALA A 106 9.74 -2.60 18.33
C ALA A 106 8.42 -1.78 18.35
N ARG A 107 8.39 -0.59 17.73
CA ARG A 107 7.19 0.29 17.64
C ARG A 107 6.49 0.25 16.28
N ILE A 108 7.22 -0.10 15.22
CA ILE A 108 6.73 -0.15 13.82
C ILE A 108 6.52 -1.60 13.35
N GLY A 109 6.89 -2.60 14.17
CA GLY A 109 6.63 -4.01 13.89
C GLY A 109 7.51 -4.59 12.78
N PHE A 110 8.77 -4.14 12.69
CA PHE A 110 9.75 -4.73 11.77
C PHE A 110 10.37 -5.98 12.42
N PHE A 111 10.08 -7.16 11.87
CA PHE A 111 10.42 -8.47 12.43
C PHE A 111 11.48 -9.24 11.62
N LEU A 112 11.85 -8.76 10.44
CA LEU A 112 13.00 -9.26 9.67
C LEU A 112 14.31 -8.70 10.24
N ASP A 113 15.47 -9.31 9.95
CA ASP A 113 16.77 -8.74 10.35
C ASP A 113 17.02 -7.42 9.58
N PRO A 114 17.09 -6.26 10.28
CA PRO A 114 17.33 -4.98 9.64
C PRO A 114 18.66 -4.92 8.89
N LYS A 115 19.71 -5.56 9.42
CA LYS A 115 21.06 -5.50 8.85
C LYS A 115 21.14 -6.30 7.56
N HIS A 116 20.71 -7.56 7.62
CA HIS A 116 20.61 -8.41 6.43
C HIS A 116 19.78 -7.73 5.33
N THR A 117 18.61 -7.16 5.68
CA THR A 117 17.77 -6.46 4.71
C THR A 117 18.50 -5.29 4.04
N VAL A 118 19.24 -4.47 4.79
CA VAL A 118 20.09 -3.40 4.23
C VAL A 118 21.15 -3.95 3.29
N ASP A 119 21.91 -4.95 3.73
CA ASP A 119 23.05 -5.49 2.98
C ASP A 119 22.60 -6.16 1.68
N THR A 120 21.49 -6.92 1.70
CA THR A 120 20.90 -7.51 0.49
C THR A 120 20.32 -6.44 -0.43
N MET A 121 19.61 -5.43 0.09
CA MET A 121 19.11 -4.35 -0.75
C MET A 121 20.24 -3.53 -1.37
N LEU A 122 21.30 -3.21 -0.63
CA LEU A 122 22.47 -2.46 -1.15
C LEU A 122 23.35 -3.27 -2.12
N SER A 123 23.09 -4.57 -2.29
CA SER A 123 23.77 -5.41 -3.27
C SER A 123 23.14 -5.23 -4.66
N ASP A 124 23.97 -5.11 -5.70
CA ASP A 124 23.50 -4.95 -7.09
C ASP A 124 22.90 -6.25 -7.70
N LEU A 125 22.85 -7.34 -6.94
CA LEU A 125 22.28 -8.62 -7.37
C LEU A 125 20.95 -8.91 -6.67
N VAL A 126 19.87 -8.94 -7.46
CA VAL A 126 18.57 -9.48 -7.05
C VAL A 126 18.66 -11.01 -6.97
N GLY A 127 18.84 -11.54 -5.75
CA GLY A 127 18.91 -12.97 -5.45
C GLY A 127 17.64 -13.52 -4.78
N ALA A 128 17.69 -14.79 -4.37
CA ALA A 128 16.60 -15.45 -3.62
C ALA A 128 16.36 -14.85 -2.22
N ASP A 129 17.36 -14.15 -1.69
CA ASP A 129 17.31 -13.43 -0.41
C ASP A 129 16.82 -11.98 -0.55
N TYR A 130 16.66 -11.47 -1.78
CA TYR A 130 16.28 -10.09 -2.02
C TYR A 130 14.81 -9.85 -1.62
N PRO A 131 14.50 -8.82 -0.80
CA PRO A 131 13.14 -8.56 -0.34
C PRO A 131 12.14 -8.47 -1.50
N THR A 132 10.92 -8.97 -1.31
CA THR A 132 9.93 -8.94 -2.39
C THR A 132 9.64 -7.50 -2.85
N PRO A 133 9.17 -7.28 -4.09
CA PRO A 133 8.92 -5.93 -4.60
C PRO A 133 7.99 -5.10 -3.69
N ALA A 134 6.92 -5.68 -3.12
CA ALA A 134 6.03 -4.94 -2.22
C ALA A 134 6.75 -4.46 -0.94
N LEU A 135 7.59 -5.32 -0.35
CA LEU A 135 8.40 -4.98 0.83
C LEU A 135 9.48 -3.93 0.50
N THR A 136 10.15 -4.10 -0.64
CA THR A 136 11.14 -3.14 -1.16
C THR A 136 10.54 -1.73 -1.29
N TYR A 137 9.40 -1.60 -1.97
CA TYR A 137 8.74 -0.31 -2.13
C TYR A 137 8.11 0.22 -0.83
N ALA A 138 7.66 -0.63 0.08
CA ALA A 138 7.21 -0.21 1.41
C ALA A 138 8.37 0.37 2.25
N ILE A 139 9.57 -0.21 2.17
CA ILE A 139 10.79 0.33 2.81
C ILE A 139 11.17 1.67 2.18
N TYR A 140 11.12 1.81 0.85
CA TYR A 140 11.40 3.08 0.17
C TYR A 140 10.39 4.17 0.52
N LEU A 141 9.10 3.86 0.52
CA LEU A 141 8.02 4.74 0.98
C LEU A 141 8.30 5.31 2.39
N TRP A 142 8.72 4.45 3.32
CA TRP A 142 9.06 4.86 4.67
C TRP A 142 10.34 5.69 4.74
N GLY A 143 11.40 5.31 4.02
CA GLY A 143 12.63 6.10 3.99
C GLY A 143 12.42 7.49 3.36
N TYR A 144 11.52 7.62 2.38
CA TYR A 144 11.06 8.90 1.86
C TYR A 144 10.28 9.72 2.90
N HIS A 145 9.33 9.09 3.60
CA HIS A 145 8.58 9.74 4.67
C HIS A 145 9.47 10.23 5.84
N LEU A 146 10.57 9.52 6.12
CA LEU A 146 11.52 9.83 7.19
C LEU A 146 12.68 10.75 6.75
N SER A 147 12.92 10.90 5.45
CA SER A 147 13.97 11.76 4.87
C SER A 147 13.39 12.78 3.88
N PRO A 148 12.90 13.93 4.38
CA PRO A 148 12.36 15.00 3.53
C PRO A 148 13.35 15.55 2.49
N SER A 149 14.66 15.39 2.72
CA SER A 149 15.72 15.84 1.81
C SER A 149 15.93 14.92 0.59
N SER A 150 15.48 13.66 0.64
CA SER A 150 15.54 12.71 -0.48
C SER A 150 14.18 12.43 -1.10
N SER A 151 13.08 12.92 -0.52
CA SER A 151 11.72 12.65 -1.00
C SER A 151 11.18 13.74 -1.91
N THR A 152 10.96 13.42 -3.19
CA THR A 152 10.00 14.17 -4.02
C THR A 152 8.60 13.62 -3.78
N ALA A 153 7.56 14.45 -3.92
CA ALA A 153 6.17 13.99 -3.82
C ALA A 153 5.85 12.88 -4.86
N SER A 154 6.48 12.96 -6.05
CA SER A 154 6.35 11.94 -7.10
C SER A 154 6.92 10.59 -6.67
N ASN A 155 8.15 10.56 -6.12
CA ASN A 155 8.78 9.31 -5.68
C ASN A 155 7.97 8.67 -4.54
N HIS A 156 7.39 9.50 -3.66
CA HIS A 156 6.52 9.07 -2.57
C HIS A 156 5.25 8.38 -3.09
N GLU A 157 4.49 9.04 -3.97
CA GLU A 157 3.26 8.51 -4.56
C GLU A 157 3.54 7.25 -5.40
N GLN A 158 4.60 7.27 -6.20
CA GLN A 158 5.04 6.13 -6.99
C GLN A 158 5.40 4.92 -6.11
N SER A 159 6.15 5.12 -5.02
CA SER A 159 6.49 4.03 -4.08
C SER A 159 5.24 3.45 -3.43
N LEU A 160 4.27 4.29 -3.01
CA LEU A 160 3.01 3.82 -2.44
C LEU A 160 2.19 3.01 -3.45
N LYS A 161 2.11 3.48 -4.71
CA LYS A 161 1.40 2.79 -5.79
C LYS A 161 2.04 1.44 -6.10
N GLN A 162 3.36 1.39 -6.25
CA GLN A 162 4.09 0.16 -6.53
C GLN A 162 4.02 -0.83 -5.36
N ALA A 163 4.16 -0.36 -4.11
CA ALA A 163 3.98 -1.21 -2.94
C ALA A 163 2.60 -1.87 -2.93
N LYS A 164 1.51 -1.13 -3.19
CA LYS A 164 0.15 -1.69 -3.24
C LYS A 164 -0.11 -2.59 -4.44
N TYR A 165 0.54 -2.34 -5.58
CA TYR A 165 0.46 -3.19 -6.78
C TYR A 165 1.09 -4.56 -6.49
N PHE A 166 2.38 -4.58 -6.14
CA PHE A 166 3.10 -5.82 -5.89
C PHE A 166 2.60 -6.59 -4.67
N LEU A 167 1.95 -5.94 -3.70
CA LEU A 167 1.34 -6.62 -2.55
C LEU A 167 0.29 -7.68 -2.97
N ALA A 168 -0.40 -7.46 -4.10
CA ALA A 168 -1.33 -8.42 -4.68
C ALA A 168 -0.63 -9.57 -5.42
N GLU A 169 0.59 -9.35 -5.93
CA GLU A 169 1.36 -10.31 -6.74
C GLU A 169 2.38 -11.11 -5.92
N ASP A 170 2.92 -10.56 -4.83
CA ASP A 170 3.98 -11.15 -4.00
C ASP A 170 3.68 -12.61 -3.60
N LEU A 171 2.40 -12.91 -3.29
CA LEU A 171 1.95 -14.25 -2.89
C LEU A 171 1.96 -15.26 -4.05
N THR A 172 1.86 -14.82 -5.31
CA THR A 172 1.99 -15.69 -6.50
C THR A 172 3.45 -15.86 -6.91
N GLY A 173 4.33 -14.92 -6.55
CA GLY A 173 5.75 -14.92 -6.87
C GLY A 173 6.56 -16.14 -6.39
N PRO A 174 7.79 -16.33 -6.89
CA PRO A 174 8.63 -17.49 -6.58
C PRO A 174 9.41 -17.38 -5.26
N HIS A 175 9.34 -16.25 -4.56
CA HIS A 175 10.20 -15.95 -3.41
C HIS A 175 9.92 -16.89 -2.21
N PRO A 176 10.94 -17.53 -1.60
CA PRO A 176 10.75 -18.57 -0.58
C PRO A 176 10.02 -18.07 0.67
N HIS A 177 10.35 -16.87 1.14
CA HIS A 177 9.71 -16.24 2.31
C HIS A 177 8.59 -15.26 1.94
N LYS A 178 7.96 -15.40 0.76
CA LYS A 178 6.98 -14.42 0.25
C LYS A 178 5.89 -14.04 1.26
N VAL A 179 5.30 -15.02 1.95
CA VAL A 179 4.26 -14.78 2.96
C VAL A 179 4.76 -13.87 4.09
N LEU A 180 5.99 -14.06 4.58
CA LEU A 180 6.58 -13.20 5.61
C LEU A 180 6.87 -11.80 5.07
N HIS A 181 7.35 -11.68 3.84
CA HIS A 181 7.63 -10.38 3.23
C HIS A 181 6.33 -9.60 2.94
N THR A 182 5.27 -10.27 2.48
CA THR A 182 3.93 -9.67 2.31
C THR A 182 3.34 -9.23 3.65
N ILE A 183 3.44 -10.05 4.71
CA ILE A 183 2.99 -9.65 6.07
C ILE A 183 3.80 -8.43 6.56
N GLN A 184 5.12 -8.39 6.33
CA GLN A 184 5.95 -7.25 6.72
C GLN A 184 5.55 -5.98 5.95
N ALA A 185 5.25 -6.09 4.66
CA ALA A 185 4.79 -4.99 3.82
C ALA A 185 3.40 -4.47 4.25
N GLU A 186 2.44 -5.36 4.54
CA GLU A 186 1.14 -4.99 5.12
C GLU A 186 1.29 -4.23 6.45
N VAL A 187 2.14 -4.72 7.36
CA VAL A 187 2.41 -4.04 8.66
C VAL A 187 3.02 -2.66 8.44
N LEU A 188 3.97 -2.52 7.53
CA LEU A 188 4.58 -1.22 7.20
C LEU A 188 3.56 -0.25 6.58
N LEU A 189 2.70 -0.72 5.66
CA LEU A 189 1.64 0.11 5.07
C LEU A 189 0.58 0.50 6.11
N ALA A 190 0.23 -0.40 7.04
CA ALA A 190 -0.67 -0.10 8.14
C ALA A 190 -0.11 1.02 9.04
N HIS A 191 1.13 0.91 9.48
CA HIS A 191 1.78 1.94 10.29
C HIS A 191 1.95 3.27 9.53
N TYR A 192 2.21 3.24 8.22
CA TYR A 192 2.32 4.44 7.39
C TYR A 192 0.98 5.18 7.29
N HIS A 193 -0.11 4.47 6.99
CA HIS A 193 -1.44 5.06 6.98
C HIS A 193 -1.87 5.55 8.37
N LEU A 194 -1.45 4.87 9.44
CA LEU A 194 -1.67 5.33 10.82
C LEU A 194 -0.91 6.63 11.12
N SER A 195 0.34 6.81 10.65
CA SER A 195 1.08 8.06 10.85
C SER A 195 0.48 9.26 10.10
N LEU A 196 -0.27 8.99 9.03
CA LEU A 196 -1.08 9.99 8.32
C LEU A 196 -2.49 10.22 8.93
N GLY A 197 -2.86 9.48 9.99
CA GLY A 197 -4.20 9.54 10.59
C GLY A 197 -5.30 8.81 9.80
N ALA A 198 -4.95 8.06 8.76
CA ALA A 198 -5.89 7.33 7.90
C ALA A 198 -6.30 5.97 8.52
N VAL A 199 -7.05 6.02 9.64
CA VAL A 199 -7.39 4.86 10.49
C VAL A 199 -8.10 3.72 9.73
N GLN A 200 -8.95 4.04 8.75
CA GLN A 200 -9.64 3.03 7.96
C GLN A 200 -8.67 2.21 7.10
N GLU A 201 -7.73 2.87 6.42
CA GLU A 201 -6.77 2.19 5.55
C GLU A 201 -5.69 1.46 6.36
N SER A 202 -5.29 2.00 7.52
CA SER A 202 -4.40 1.27 8.43
C SER A 202 -5.07 0.01 9.01
N SER A 203 -6.36 0.06 9.35
CA SER A 203 -7.12 -1.11 9.79
C SER A 203 -7.29 -2.15 8.68
N ARG A 204 -7.47 -1.73 7.42
CA ARG A 204 -7.50 -2.63 6.25
C ARG A 204 -6.19 -3.42 6.13
N HIS A 205 -5.06 -2.73 6.12
CA HIS A 205 -3.73 -3.34 6.00
C HIS A 205 -3.39 -4.23 7.22
N ALA A 206 -3.72 -3.80 8.44
CA ALA A 206 -3.56 -4.62 9.64
C ALA A 206 -4.42 -5.90 9.61
N GLY A 207 -5.65 -5.82 9.07
CA GLY A 207 -6.51 -6.97 8.82
C GLY A 207 -5.93 -7.93 7.77
N GLY A 208 -5.31 -7.39 6.71
CA GLY A 208 -4.56 -8.18 5.71
C GLY A 208 -3.40 -8.96 6.33
N ALA A 209 -2.52 -8.28 7.07
CA ALA A 209 -1.42 -8.89 7.82
C ALA A 209 -1.90 -10.01 8.76
N LEU A 210 -2.96 -9.77 9.53
CA LEU A 210 -3.55 -10.75 10.45
C LEU A 210 -4.14 -11.95 9.69
N GLY A 211 -4.89 -11.72 8.60
CA GLY A 211 -5.46 -12.77 7.77
C GLY A 211 -4.40 -13.68 7.17
N LEU A 212 -3.30 -13.11 6.67
CA LEU A 212 -2.14 -13.86 6.17
C LEU A 212 -1.43 -14.65 7.27
N ALA A 213 -1.19 -14.05 8.44
CA ALA A 213 -0.55 -14.72 9.57
C ALA A 213 -1.38 -15.90 10.11
N LEU A 214 -2.71 -15.77 10.12
CA LEU A 214 -3.63 -16.84 10.49
C LEU A 214 -3.69 -17.92 9.41
N GLY A 215 -3.85 -17.55 8.14
CA GLY A 215 -3.95 -18.46 7.00
C GLY A 215 -2.69 -19.30 6.77
N ALA A 216 -1.51 -18.73 7.02
CA ALA A 216 -0.23 -19.44 6.98
C ALA A 216 0.13 -20.14 8.32
N GLY A 217 -0.75 -20.09 9.32
CA GLY A 217 -0.60 -20.87 10.56
C GLY A 217 0.47 -20.39 11.54
N LEU A 218 1.01 -19.17 11.39
CA LEU A 218 2.10 -18.64 12.22
C LEU A 218 1.75 -18.64 13.72
N HIS A 219 0.47 -18.48 14.06
CA HIS A 219 -0.05 -18.57 15.42
C HIS A 219 0.16 -19.94 16.11
N ARG A 220 0.49 -20.99 15.36
CA ARG A 220 0.74 -22.36 15.87
C ARG A 220 2.22 -22.66 16.06
N ALA A 221 3.11 -21.94 15.37
CA ALA A 221 4.55 -22.22 15.32
C ALA A 221 5.28 -22.01 16.66
N GLY A 222 4.65 -21.33 17.63
CA GLY A 222 5.19 -21.16 18.98
C GLY A 222 4.80 -22.26 19.99
N GLY A 223 4.04 -23.28 19.57
CA GLY A 223 3.46 -24.28 20.48
C GLY A 223 4.12 -25.66 20.51
N ASP A 224 4.99 -25.98 19.55
CA ASP A 224 5.42 -27.37 19.30
C ASP A 224 6.92 -27.60 19.57
N VAL A 225 7.32 -27.39 20.83
CA VAL A 225 8.62 -27.83 21.37
C VAL A 225 8.40 -28.38 22.80
N ALA A 226 7.50 -29.36 22.93
CA ALA A 226 7.17 -29.95 24.23
C ALA A 226 6.69 -31.41 24.14
N GLY A 227 7.48 -32.30 23.52
CA GLY A 227 7.31 -33.74 23.74
C GLY A 227 7.69 -34.67 22.60
N GLU A 228 8.98 -34.96 22.45
CA GLU A 228 9.43 -36.30 22.05
C GLU A 228 10.53 -36.74 23.03
N SER A 229 10.49 -38.01 23.44
CA SER A 229 11.27 -38.62 24.53
C SER A 229 12.06 -39.83 24.03
#